data_AF-A0A1B3X7D5-F1
#
_entry.id   AF-A0A1B3X7D5-F1
#
_cell.length_a   1.000
_cell.length_b   1.000
_cell.length_c   1.000
_cell.angle_alpha   90.00
_cell.angle_beta   90.00
_cell.angle_gamma   90.00
#
_symmetry.space_group_name_H-M   'P 1'
#
loop_
_entity.id
_entity.type
_entity.pdbx_description
1 polymer ?
#
loop_
_entity_poly.entity_id
_entity_poly.type
_entity_poly.pdbx_seq_one_letter_code
_entity_poly.pdbx_strand_id
1 'polypeptide(L)' 'MKWLTEMRIKGNLSQVDVAKKCAISRQYYNFIEKGTRRPSPEVAKRIAAVLGFSNEWYRLLEVGGEQGNKKPANAG' A
#
# COMPACT_ATOMS: atom_id res chain seq x y z
N MET A 1 0.84 7.18 2.70
CA MET A 1 -0.10 6.81 3.78
C MET A 1 0.67 6.56 5.07
N LYS A 2 0.63 7.52 6.02
CA LYS A 2 1.26 7.31 7.33
C LYS A 2 0.59 6.18 8.11
N TRP A 3 -0.76 6.15 8.10
CA TRP A 3 -1.56 5.13 8.80
C TRP A 3 -1.23 3.69 8.38
N LEU A 4 -1.05 3.42 7.07
CA LEU A 4 -0.77 2.05 6.59
C LEU A 4 0.60 1.56 7.06
N THR A 5 1.58 2.46 7.06
CA THR A 5 2.94 2.19 7.59
C THR A 5 2.90 1.89 9.08
N GLU A 6 2.16 2.68 9.86
CA GLU A 6 2.01 2.49 11.30
C GLU A 6 1.36 1.15 11.64
N MET A 7 0.30 0.78 10.92
CA MET A 7 -0.35 -0.53 11.09
C MET A 7 0.60 -1.69 10.82
N ARG A 8 1.38 -1.60 9.73
CA ARG A 8 2.40 -2.60 9.41
C ARG A 8 3.45 -2.73 10.51
N ILE A 9 3.95 -1.60 11.03
CA ILE A 9 4.94 -1.59 12.11
C ILE A 9 4.36 -2.16 13.41
N LYS A 10 3.12 -1.79 13.77
CA LYS A 10 2.41 -2.36 14.93
C LYS A 10 2.23 -3.88 14.82
N GLY A 11 2.03 -4.39 13.59
CA GLY A 11 1.98 -5.82 13.31
C GLY A 11 3.34 -6.52 13.25
N ASN A 12 4.45 -5.81 13.48
CA ASN A 12 5.83 -6.31 13.35
C ASN A 12 6.11 -6.97 11.98
N LEU A 13 5.53 -6.41 10.91
CA LEU A 13 5.69 -6.91 9.54
C LEU A 13 6.63 -6.00 8.74
N SER A 14 7.50 -6.56 7.91
CA SER A 14 8.21 -5.77 6.90
C SER A 14 7.35 -5.53 5.65
N GLN A 15 7.75 -4.60 4.78
CA GLN A 15 7.12 -4.43 3.47
C GLN A 15 7.15 -5.72 2.64
N VAL A 16 8.22 -6.51 2.79
CA VAL A 16 8.39 -7.80 2.09
C VAL A 16 7.40 -8.82 2.62
N ASP A 17 7.16 -8.87 3.93
CA ASP A 17 6.23 -9.83 4.54
C ASP A 17 4.79 -9.57 4.09
N VAL A 18 4.36 -8.31 4.11
CA VAL A 18 3.02 -7.95 3.64
C VAL A 18 2.88 -8.27 2.15
N ALA A 19 3.88 -7.92 1.33
CA ALA A 19 3.87 -8.19 -0.10
C ALA A 19 3.79 -9.69 -0.42
N LYS A 20 4.57 -10.53 0.29
CA LYS A 20 4.53 -12.00 0.16
C LYS A 20 3.15 -12.55 0.53
N LYS A 21 2.60 -12.17 1.68
CA LYS A 21 1.26 -12.60 2.12
C LYS A 21 0.16 -12.14 1.13
N CYS A 22 0.35 -10.98 0.50
CA CYS A 22 -0.54 -10.43 -0.51
C CYS A 22 -0.19 -10.86 -1.95
N ALA A 23 0.76 -11.78 -2.16
CA ALA A 23 1.25 -12.22 -3.48
C ALA A 23 1.39 -11.07 -4.50
N ILE A 24 2.02 -9.99 -4.06
CA ILE A 24 2.39 -8.84 -4.88
C ILE A 24 3.88 -8.58 -4.72
N SER A 25 4.45 -7.75 -5.60
CA SER A 25 5.83 -7.32 -5.43
C SER A 25 5.97 -6.35 -4.25
N ARG A 26 7.12 -6.39 -3.58
CA ARG A 26 7.46 -5.42 -2.52
C ARG A 26 7.44 -3.98 -3.04
N GLN A 27 7.89 -3.76 -4.29
CA GLN A 27 7.82 -2.45 -4.95
C GLN A 27 6.37 -1.97 -5.10
N TYR A 28 5.45 -2.85 -5.49
CA TYR A 28 4.03 -2.50 -5.60
C TYR A 28 3.43 -2.12 -4.25
N TYR A 29 3.70 -2.92 -3.21
CA TYR A 29 3.28 -2.59 -1.84
C TYR A 29 3.85 -1.24 -1.36
N ASN A 30 5.12 -0.95 -1.66
CA ASN A 30 5.74 0.34 -1.34
C ASN A 30 5.05 1.52 -2.06
N PHE A 31 4.61 1.36 -3.32
CA PHE A 31 3.82 2.40 -3.99
C PHE A 31 2.45 2.63 -3.33
N ILE A 32 1.82 1.57 -2.83
CA ILE A 32 0.57 1.67 -2.07
C ILE A 32 0.82 2.41 -0.75
N GLU A 33 1.84 2.03 0.03
CA GLU A 33 2.21 2.74 1.27
C GLU A 33 2.57 4.21 1.03
N LYS A 34 3.19 4.53 -0.11
CA LYS A 34 3.45 5.92 -0.49
C LYS A 34 2.21 6.67 -1.00
N GLY A 35 1.12 5.96 -1.32
CA GLY A 35 -0.08 6.56 -1.90
C GLY A 35 0.09 6.98 -3.37
N THR A 36 1.08 6.42 -4.07
CA THR A 36 1.32 6.73 -5.49
C THR A 36 0.65 5.75 -6.44
N ARG A 37 0.15 4.63 -5.92
CA ARG A 37 -0.61 3.63 -6.66
C ARG A 37 -1.83 3.20 -5.85
N ARG A 38 -2.95 3.08 -6.56
CA ARG A 38 -4.17 2.47 -6.06
C ARG A 38 -4.10 0.95 -6.30
N PRO A 39 -4.29 0.09 -5.28
CA PRO A 39 -4.45 -1.34 -5.46
C PRO A 39 -5.79 -1.69 -6.11
N SER A 40 -5.89 -2.88 -6.72
CA SER A 40 -7.20 -3.44 -7.09
C SER A 40 -8.01 -3.76 -5.82
N PRO A 41 -9.35 -3.86 -5.89
CA PRO A 41 -10.19 -4.26 -4.75
C PRO A 41 -9.74 -5.58 -4.11
N GLU A 42 -9.30 -6.55 -4.92
CA GLU A 42 -8.81 -7.83 -4.42
C GLU A 42 -7.50 -7.68 -3.63
N VAL A 43 -6.54 -6.91 -4.16
CA VAL A 43 -5.28 -6.64 -3.44
C VAL A 43 -5.55 -5.84 -2.17
N ALA A 44 -6.47 -4.88 -2.20
CA ALA A 44 -6.86 -4.08 -1.04
C ALA A 44 -7.44 -4.97 0.08
N LYS A 45 -8.35 -5.90 -0.26
CA LYS A 45 -8.89 -6.88 0.70
C LYS A 45 -7.81 -7.74 1.32
N ARG A 46 -6.83 -8.21 0.54
CA ARG A 46 -5.71 -9.02 1.02
C ARG A 46 -4.81 -8.25 1.98
N ILE A 47 -4.44 -7.01 1.62
CA ILE A 47 -3.65 -6.12 2.48
C ILE A 47 -4.39 -5.86 3.79
N ALA A 48 -5.69 -5.54 3.71
CA ALA A 48 -6.53 -5.30 4.86
C ALA A 48 -6.63 -6.53 5.78
N ALA A 49 -6.74 -7.73 5.21
CA ALA A 49 -6.74 -8.97 5.97
C ALA A 49 -5.39 -9.23 6.69
N VAL A 50 -4.26 -8.98 6.01
CA VAL A 50 -2.92 -9.17 6.60
C VAL A 50 -2.64 -8.19 7.74
N LEU A 51 -3.18 -6.98 7.64
CA LEU A 51 -2.94 -5.89 8.59
C LEU A 51 -4.06 -5.73 9.63
N GLY A 52 -5.09 -6.58 9.60
CA GLY A 52 -6.14 -6.62 10.63
C GLY A 52 -7.26 -5.58 10.50
N PHE A 53 -7.52 -5.04 9.30
CA PHE A 53 -8.61 -4.09 9.04
C PHE A 53 -9.53 -4.50 7.88
N SER A 54 -9.84 -5.79 7.77
CA SER A 54 -10.61 -6.36 6.65
C SER A 54 -11.90 -5.60 6.30
N ASN A 55 -12.61 -5.04 7.29
CA ASN A 55 -13.87 -4.30 7.07
C ASN A 55 -13.68 -2.92 6.44
N GLU A 56 -12.46 -2.38 6.46
CA GLU A 56 -12.13 -1.02 6.04
C GLU A 56 -11.16 -1.03 4.85
N TRP A 57 -11.16 -2.12 4.07
CA TRP A 57 -10.29 -2.30 2.91
C TRP A 57 -10.46 -1.20 1.84
N TYR A 58 -11.65 -0.61 1.75
CA TYR A 58 -11.97 0.47 0.81
C TYR A 58 -11.13 1.74 1.03
N ARG A 59 -10.57 1.95 2.23
CA ARG A 59 -9.67 3.08 2.51
C ARG A 59 -8.41 3.08 1.63
N LEU A 60 -8.01 1.92 1.12
CA LEU A 60 -6.88 1.80 0.18
C LEU A 60 -7.25 2.27 -1.24
N LEU A 61 -8.55 2.40 -1.55
CA LEU A 61 -9.03 2.81 -2.87
C LEU A 61 -9.17 4.33 -3.01
N GLU A 62 -9.18 5.06 -1.89
CA GLU A 62 -9.30 6.53 -1.86
C GLU A 62 -8.00 7.24 -2.33
N VAL A 63 -7.00 6.46 -2.74
CA VAL A 63 -5.75 6.93 -3.33
C VAL A 63 -6.00 7.47 -4.73
N GLY A 64 -6.14 8.79 -4.83
CA GLY A 64 -6.37 9.50 -6.09
C GLY A 64 -6.53 11.01 -5.97
N GLY A 65 -6.69 11.57 -4.76
CA GLY A 65 -6.68 13.02 -4.52
C GLY A 65 -5.34 13.47 -3.93
N GLU A 66 -4.64 14.35 -4.64
CA GLU A 66 -3.68 15.34 -4.09
C GLU A 66 -2.17 15.06 -3.94
N GLN A 67 -1.57 13.91 -4.29
CA GLN A 67 -0.08 13.84 -4.37
C GLN A 67 0.47 13.10 -5.60
N GLY A 68 -0.12 13.38 -6.77
CA GLY A 68 0.42 13.03 -8.06
C GLY A 68 1.06 14.21 -8.78
N ASN A 69 2.11 14.84 -8.23
CA ASN A 69 2.97 15.71 -9.04
C ASN A 69 4.45 15.57 -8.68
N LYS A 70 5.26 15.54 -9.75
CA LYS A 70 6.73 15.57 -9.84
C LYS A 70 7.45 14.23 -9.70
N LYS A 71 7.45 13.49 -10.81
CA LYS A 71 8.64 12.75 -11.26
C LYS A 71 9.64 13.79 -11.78
N PRO A 72 10.86 13.98 -11.23
CA PRO A 72 11.92 14.52 -12.06
C PRO A 72 12.30 13.41 -13.04
N ALA A 73 12.04 13.64 -14.32
CA ALA A 73 12.73 12.92 -15.37
C ALA A 73 14.21 13.26 -15.24
N ASN A 74 15.05 12.25 -15.03
CA ASN A 74 16.46 12.37 -15.36
C ASN A 74 16.72 11.30 -16.42
N ALA A 75 16.68 11.73 -17.68
CA ALA A 75 17.26 11.01 -18.79
C ALA A 75 18.74 11.37 -18.78
N GLY A 76 19.60 10.37 -18.58
CA GLY A 76 21.02 10.46 -18.92
C GLY A 76 21.24 10.08 -20.36
#